data_AF-A0A4U5MLP8-F1
#
_entry.id   AF-A0A4U5MLP8-F1
#
_cell.length_a   1.000
_cell.length_b   1.000
_cell.length_c   1.000
_cell.angle_alpha   90.00
_cell.angle_beta   90.00
_cell.angle_gamma   90.00
#
_symmetry.space_group_name_H-M   'P 1'
#
loop_
_entity.id
_entity.type
_entity.pdbx_description
1 polymer ?
#
loop_
_entity_poly.entity_id
_entity_poly.type
_entity_poly.pdbx_seq_one_letter_code
_entity_poly.pdbx_strand_id
1 'polypeptide(L)'
;MQEEPEERNERLQYARENARVRRFLEDLSFKRARGKLANNANCSKENAAKRNPVSARRVREVDAHNIGSLDVACTACGALHFACEVIYRNRGMFNDCCALGKVNLDDQIPRISRVFELFMREHPDKREERVFHENIR
;
A
#
# COMPACT_ATOMS: atom_id res chain seq x y z
N MET A 1 23.89 29.26 -26.76
CA MET A 1 23.29 28.49 -27.86
C MET A 1 22.63 27.27 -27.26
N GLN A 2 21.31 27.16 -27.39
CA GLN A 2 20.57 25.95 -27.03
C GLN A 2 20.56 25.05 -28.27
N GLU A 3 20.92 23.78 -28.11
CA GLU A 3 20.90 22.78 -29.19
C GLU A 3 19.46 22.54 -29.61
N GLU A 4 19.18 22.62 -30.91
CA GLU A 4 17.82 22.41 -31.42
C GLU A 4 17.39 20.94 -31.24
N PRO A 5 16.08 20.66 -31.06
CA PRO A 5 15.60 19.31 -30.78
C PRO A 5 15.99 18.27 -31.84
N GLU A 6 16.07 18.68 -33.11
CA GLU A 6 16.43 17.82 -34.24
C GLU A 6 17.92 17.47 -34.22
N GLU A 7 18.80 18.46 -34.04
CA GLU A 7 20.25 18.28 -33.90
C GLU A 7 20.57 17.36 -32.71
N ARG A 8 19.84 17.53 -31.60
CA ARG A 8 19.95 16.66 -30.43
C ARG A 8 19.55 15.22 -30.76
N ASN A 9 18.50 15.01 -31.54
CA ASN A 9 18.03 13.67 -31.90
C ASN A 9 19.04 12.96 -32.82
N GLU A 10 19.58 13.67 -33.81
CA GLU A 10 20.62 13.15 -34.70
C GLU A 10 21.89 12.79 -33.94
N ARG A 11 22.35 13.66 -33.03
CA ARG A 11 23.50 13.37 -32.16
C ARG A 11 23.26 12.14 -31.29
N LEU A 12 22.05 11.97 -30.76
CA LEU A 12 21.69 10.79 -29.97
C LEU A 12 21.65 9.51 -30.81
N GLN A 13 21.14 9.57 -32.04
CA GLN A 13 21.14 8.44 -32.97
C GLN A 13 22.56 8.04 -33.35
N TYR A 14 23.39 9.02 -33.72
CA TYR A 14 24.81 8.79 -34.03
C TYR A 14 25.57 8.21 -32.84
N ALA A 15 25.33 8.72 -31.63
CA ALA A 15 25.94 8.19 -30.40
C ALA A 15 25.50 6.74 -30.12
N ARG A 16 24.23 6.40 -30.37
CA ARG A 16 23.72 5.02 -30.23
C ARG A 16 24.39 4.07 -31.21
N GLU A 17 24.50 4.47 -32.47
CA GLU A 17 25.12 3.65 -33.51
C GLU A 17 26.61 3.45 -33.25
N ASN A 18 27.34 4.51 -32.91
CA ASN A 18 28.75 4.40 -32.51
C ASN A 18 28.95 3.50 -31.28
N ALA A 19 28.06 3.57 -30.28
CA ALA A 19 28.12 2.67 -29.13
C ALA A 19 27.88 1.21 -29.54
N ARG A 20 27.00 0.95 -30.52
CA ARG A 20 26.76 -0.39 -31.07
C ARG A 20 28.00 -0.93 -31.77
N VAL A 21 28.63 -0.14 -32.63
CA VAL A 21 29.86 -0.52 -33.35
C VAL A 21 30.99 -0.81 -32.36
N ARG A 22 31.21 0.05 -31.36
CA ARG A 22 32.21 -0.20 -30.31
C ARG A 22 31.98 -1.52 -29.59
N ARG A 23 30.74 -1.83 -29.20
CA ARG A 23 30.40 -3.12 -28.54
C ARG A 23 30.61 -4.33 -29.44
N PHE A 24 30.37 -4.19 -30.73
CA PHE A 24 30.60 -5.27 -31.69
C PHE A 24 32.09 -5.61 -31.81
N LEU A 25 32.93 -4.58 -31.85
CA LEU A 25 34.40 -4.69 -31.92
C LEU A 25 35.08 -4.94 -30.56
N GLU A 26 34.33 -5.06 -29.46
CA GLU A 26 34.91 -5.33 -28.13
C GLU A 26 35.47 -6.76 -28.05
N ASP A 27 36.74 -6.88 -27.64
CA ASP A 27 37.35 -8.16 -27.29
C ASP A 27 36.80 -8.74 -25.97
N LEU A 28 37.01 -10.04 -25.75
CA LEU A 28 36.49 -10.76 -24.58
C LEU A 28 36.97 -10.20 -23.23
N SER A 29 38.18 -9.64 -23.17
CA SER A 29 38.73 -8.98 -21.97
C SER A 29 37.95 -7.71 -21.62
N PHE A 30 37.69 -6.85 -22.60
CA PHE A 30 36.90 -5.63 -22.45
C PHE A 30 35.43 -5.94 -22.16
N LYS A 31 34.84 -6.96 -22.79
CA LYS A 31 33.49 -7.44 -22.48
C LYS A 31 33.37 -7.88 -21.02
N ARG A 32 34.34 -8.64 -20.50
CA ARG A 32 34.37 -9.07 -19.09
C ARG A 32 34.56 -7.89 -18.13
N ALA A 33 35.46 -6.96 -18.44
CA ALA A 33 35.68 -5.76 -17.61
C ALA A 33 34.42 -4.90 -17.51
N ARG A 34 33.73 -4.67 -18.65
CA ARG A 34 32.46 -3.95 -18.71
C ARG A 34 31.36 -4.66 -17.92
N GLY A 35 31.28 -6.00 -18.02
CA GLY A 35 30.37 -6.81 -17.22
C GLY A 35 30.60 -6.66 -15.72
N LYS A 36 31.87 -6.65 -15.27
CA LYS A 36 32.23 -6.42 -13.86
C LYS A 36 31.84 -5.01 -13.38
N LEU A 37 32.09 -3.98 -14.19
CA LEU A 37 31.68 -2.60 -13.90
C LEU A 37 30.16 -2.46 -13.80
N ALA A 38 29.41 -3.08 -14.71
CA ALA A 38 27.94 -3.09 -14.69
C ALA A 38 27.39 -3.84 -13.46
N ASN A 39 27.97 -4.99 -13.13
CA ASN A 39 27.58 -5.77 -11.93
C ASN A 39 27.90 -5.02 -10.63
N ASN A 40 29.05 -4.35 -10.54
CA ASN A 40 29.40 -3.53 -9.38
C ASN A 40 28.47 -2.32 -9.26
N ALA A 41 28.10 -1.67 -10.37
CA ALA A 41 27.14 -0.57 -10.36
C ALA A 41 25.73 -1.05 -9.96
N ASN A 42 25.31 -2.23 -10.40
CA ASN A 42 24.03 -2.82 -10.02
C ASN A 42 24.01 -3.26 -8.55
N CYS A 43 25.07 -3.91 -8.07
CA CYS A 43 25.21 -4.28 -6.66
C CYS A 43 25.26 -3.03 -5.76
N SER A 44 25.90 -1.94 -6.22
CA SER A 44 25.90 -0.66 -5.50
C SER A 44 24.50 -0.02 -5.46
N LYS A 45 23.72 -0.11 -6.55
CA LYS A 45 22.32 0.34 -6.58
C LYS A 45 21.40 -0.52 -5.71
N GLU A 46 21.58 -1.84 -5.74
CA GLU A 46 20.84 -2.77 -4.87
C GLU A 46 21.17 -2.55 -3.40
N ASN A 47 22.44 -2.33 -3.06
CA ASN A 47 22.85 -2.00 -1.70
C ASN A 47 22.40 -0.59 -1.28
N ALA A 48 22.34 0.38 -2.20
CA ALA A 48 21.75 1.69 -1.94
C ALA A 48 20.22 1.60 -1.73
N ALA A 49 19.51 0.75 -2.48
CA ALA A 49 18.09 0.48 -2.28
C ALA A 49 17.81 -0.33 -1.00
N LYS A 50 18.72 -1.21 -0.58
CA LYS A 50 18.65 -1.93 0.70
C LYS A 50 18.98 -1.03 1.90
N ARG A 51 19.97 -0.13 1.77
CA ARG A 51 20.35 0.86 2.81
C ARG A 51 19.37 2.02 2.90
N ASN A 52 18.63 2.29 1.84
CA ASN A 52 17.57 3.26 1.78
C ASN A 52 16.26 2.52 1.49
N PRO A 53 15.70 1.78 2.48
CA PRO A 53 14.35 1.28 2.32
C PRO A 53 13.50 2.50 1.97
N VAL A 54 12.85 2.48 0.82
CA VAL A 54 11.86 3.49 0.38
C VAL A 54 10.57 3.36 1.23
N SER A 55 10.76 3.07 2.52
CA SER A 55 9.75 2.79 3.54
C SER A 55 10.32 2.93 4.97
N ALA A 56 11.55 3.42 5.16
CA ALA A 56 11.83 4.23 6.35
C ALA A 56 11.46 5.67 6.03
N ARG A 57 10.18 5.88 5.68
CA ARG A 57 9.52 7.18 5.82
C ARG A 57 9.83 7.56 7.25
N ARG A 58 10.70 8.55 7.46
CA ARG A 58 10.81 9.20 8.78
C ARG A 58 9.36 9.49 9.13
N VAL A 59 8.84 8.75 10.10
CA VAL A 59 7.57 9.06 10.73
C VAL A 59 7.86 10.39 11.40
N ARG A 60 7.68 11.46 10.63
CA ARG A 60 7.29 12.75 11.19
C ARG A 60 6.17 12.40 12.14
N GLU A 61 6.25 12.92 13.36
CA GLU A 61 5.25 12.75 14.41
C GLU A 61 3.86 12.51 13.82
N VAL A 62 3.22 11.45 14.29
CA VAL A 62 1.88 11.04 13.88
C VAL A 62 0.92 12.18 14.22
N ASP A 63 0.78 13.13 13.30
CA ASP A 63 -0.11 14.29 13.42
C ASP A 63 -0.71 14.71 12.07
N ALA A 64 -0.78 13.80 11.09
CA ALA A 64 -1.19 14.16 9.73
C ALA A 64 -2.53 13.57 9.23
N HIS A 65 -3.15 12.59 9.91
CA HIS A 65 -4.41 11.99 9.44
C HIS A 65 -5.38 11.63 10.58
N ASN A 66 -5.49 12.48 11.61
CA ASN A 66 -6.58 12.33 12.57
C ASN A 66 -7.88 12.82 11.92
N ILE A 67 -8.70 11.90 11.42
CA ILE A 67 -10.03 12.18 10.84
C ILE A 67 -11.12 12.37 11.91
N GLY A 68 -10.73 12.43 13.18
CA GLY A 68 -11.59 12.63 14.34
C GLY A 68 -11.98 11.30 15.01
N SER A 69 -12.84 11.42 16.01
CA SER A 69 -13.42 10.28 16.73
C SER A 69 -14.46 9.56 15.87
N LEU A 70 -14.57 8.24 16.07
CA LEU A 70 -15.61 7.40 15.48
C LEU A 70 -16.82 7.36 16.42
N ASP A 71 -17.51 8.48 16.58
CA ASP A 71 -18.54 8.71 17.61
C ASP A 71 -19.91 9.11 17.03
N VAL A 72 -20.03 9.30 15.72
CA VAL A 72 -21.31 9.68 15.10
C VAL A 72 -22.10 8.43 14.73
N ALA A 73 -23.18 8.16 15.46
CA ALA A 73 -24.06 7.04 15.17
C ALA A 73 -24.98 7.31 13.96
N CYS A 74 -25.06 6.33 13.04
CA CYS A 74 -26.06 6.31 11.98
C CYS A 74 -27.46 6.17 12.59
N THR A 75 -28.39 7.07 12.25
CA THR A 75 -29.74 7.06 12.83
C THR A 75 -30.57 5.84 12.43
N ALA A 76 -30.18 5.13 11.36
CA ALA A 76 -30.92 3.97 10.86
C ALA A 76 -30.50 2.65 11.50
N CYS A 77 -29.20 2.46 11.76
CA CYS A 77 -28.64 1.17 12.17
C CYS A 77 -27.60 1.26 13.31
N GLY A 78 -27.37 2.45 13.88
CA GLY A 78 -26.54 2.62 15.07
C GLY A 78 -25.03 2.48 14.86
N ALA A 79 -24.56 2.10 13.66
CA ALA A 79 -23.14 2.01 13.35
C ALA A 79 -22.44 3.37 13.54
N LEU A 80 -21.21 3.33 14.07
CA LEU A 80 -20.42 4.53 14.35
C LEU A 80 -19.59 4.95 13.13
N HIS A 81 -19.60 6.25 12.85
CA HIS A 81 -18.94 6.90 11.74
C HIS A 81 -18.07 8.07 12.21
N PHE A 82 -17.15 8.49 11.35
CA PHE A 82 -16.39 9.70 11.56
C PHE A 82 -17.24 10.94 11.26
N ALA A 83 -17.04 12.02 12.02
CA ALA A 83 -17.75 13.28 11.79
C ALA A 83 -17.55 13.83 10.36
N CYS A 84 -16.40 13.56 9.73
CA CYS A 84 -16.13 13.99 8.35
C CYS A 84 -16.97 13.26 7.29
N GLU A 85 -17.58 12.12 7.62
CA GLU A 85 -18.44 11.34 6.71
C GLU A 85 -19.89 11.84 6.70
N VAL A 86 -20.25 12.75 7.62
CA VAL A 86 -21.61 13.23 7.79
C VAL A 86 -22.02 14.15 6.64
N ILE A 87 -23.03 13.71 5.88
CA ILE A 87 -23.71 14.55 4.90
C ILE A 87 -25.00 15.07 5.54
N TYR A 88 -25.04 16.34 5.94
CA TYR A 88 -26.18 16.96 6.65
C TYR A 88 -27.55 16.77 5.98
N ARG A 89 -27.58 16.68 4.64
CA ARG A 89 -28.82 16.43 3.87
C ARG A 89 -29.49 15.10 4.21
N ASN A 90 -28.72 14.12 4.67
CA ASN A 90 -29.19 12.78 4.96
C ASN A 90 -29.65 12.59 6.41
N ARG A 91 -29.77 13.67 7.20
CA ARG A 91 -30.29 13.66 8.58
C ARG A 91 -29.59 12.64 9.50
N GLY A 92 -28.28 12.45 9.34
CA GLY A 92 -27.50 11.48 10.12
C GLY A 92 -27.55 10.04 9.59
N MET A 93 -28.06 9.83 8.37
CA MET A 93 -27.97 8.57 7.66
C MET A 93 -26.80 8.58 6.67
N PHE A 94 -26.15 7.43 6.53
CA PHE A 94 -24.99 7.26 5.67
C PHE A 94 -25.36 6.35 4.49
N ASN A 95 -25.05 6.80 3.27
CA ASN A 95 -25.34 6.04 2.05
C ASN A 95 -24.57 4.72 2.04
N ASP A 96 -23.31 4.77 2.48
CA ASP A 96 -22.42 3.61 2.45
C ASP A 96 -22.65 2.66 3.64
N CYS A 97 -23.37 3.09 4.68
CA CYS A 97 -23.61 2.28 5.87
C CYS A 97 -24.82 1.35 5.72
N CYS A 98 -25.99 1.92 5.43
CA CYS A 98 -27.27 1.19 5.43
C CYS A 98 -28.14 1.62 4.23
N ALA A 99 -27.51 2.14 3.17
CA ALA A 99 -28.18 2.71 1.99
C ALA A 99 -29.28 3.72 2.36
N LEU A 100 -28.99 4.59 3.35
CA LEU A 100 -29.94 5.53 3.95
C LEU A 100 -31.14 4.86 4.64
N GLY A 101 -30.90 3.74 5.34
CA GLY A 101 -31.92 2.99 6.08
C GLY A 101 -32.76 2.04 5.22
N LYS A 102 -32.38 1.81 3.96
CA LYS A 102 -33.04 0.83 3.09
C LYS A 102 -32.66 -0.61 3.43
N VAL A 103 -31.46 -0.81 3.96
CA VAL A 103 -31.02 -2.11 4.46
C VAL A 103 -31.32 -2.14 5.95
N ASN A 104 -32.27 -2.99 6.33
CA ASN A 104 -32.48 -3.31 7.73
C ASN A 104 -31.47 -4.39 8.11
N LEU A 105 -30.46 -4.02 8.89
CA LEU A 105 -29.59 -4.98 9.55
C LEU A 105 -30.36 -5.38 10.81
N ASP A 106 -31.09 -6.49 10.75
CA ASP A 106 -31.72 -7.02 11.95
C ASP A 106 -30.61 -7.22 13.00
N ASP A 107 -30.77 -6.64 14.20
CA ASP A 107 -29.85 -6.78 15.34
C ASP A 107 -29.61 -8.25 15.75
N GLN A 108 -30.42 -9.14 15.20
CA GLN A 108 -30.28 -10.57 15.31
C GLN A 108 -29.32 -11.10 14.25
N ILE A 109 -28.05 -10.70 14.32
CA ILE A 109 -27.02 -11.66 13.90
C ILE A 109 -27.29 -12.90 14.76
N PRO A 110 -27.62 -14.06 14.17
CA PRO A 110 -27.78 -15.27 14.98
C PRO A 110 -26.46 -15.43 15.68
N ARG A 111 -26.46 -15.23 17.01
CA ARG A 111 -25.31 -15.56 17.85
C ARG A 111 -25.15 -17.06 17.66
N ILE A 112 -24.31 -17.46 16.71
CA ILE A 112 -23.76 -18.80 16.66
C ILE A 112 -22.87 -18.81 17.90
N SER A 113 -23.51 -19.11 19.02
CA SER A 113 -23.07 -18.80 20.38
C SER A 113 -21.60 -19.13 20.55
N ARG A 114 -21.22 -20.30 20.06
CA ARG A 114 -19.86 -20.80 20.11
C ARG A 114 -18.81 -19.94 19.39
N VAL A 115 -19.02 -19.60 18.13
CA VAL A 115 -18.00 -18.84 17.36
C VAL A 115 -17.88 -17.43 17.92
N PHE A 116 -19.00 -16.83 18.30
CA PHE A 116 -19.03 -15.50 18.90
C PHE A 116 -18.33 -15.49 20.27
N GLU A 117 -18.61 -16.47 21.13
CA GLU A 117 -17.95 -16.64 22.43
C GLU A 117 -16.43 -16.86 22.28
N LEU A 118 -16.01 -17.65 21.30
CA LEU A 118 -14.59 -17.88 20.99
C LEU A 118 -13.91 -16.60 20.50
N PHE A 119 -14.58 -15.82 19.65
CA PHE A 119 -14.04 -14.56 19.13
C PHE A 119 -13.96 -13.45 20.20
N MET A 120 -14.96 -13.39 21.09
CA MET A 120 -15.04 -12.40 22.18
C MET A 120 -14.24 -12.81 23.43
N ARG A 121 -13.64 -14.01 23.46
CA ARG A 121 -12.92 -14.59 24.62
C ARG A 121 -13.79 -14.83 25.86
N GLU A 122 -15.08 -14.98 25.63
CA GLU A 122 -16.09 -15.29 26.65
C GLU A 122 -16.28 -16.80 26.80
N HIS A 123 -15.63 -17.59 25.94
CA HIS A 123 -15.73 -19.04 25.95
C HIS A 123 -15.17 -19.67 27.25
N PRO A 124 -15.91 -20.61 27.90
CA PRO A 124 -15.45 -21.26 29.14
C PRO A 124 -14.16 -22.08 28.97
N ASP A 125 -13.96 -22.69 27.79
CA ASP A 125 -12.72 -23.42 27.48
C ASP A 125 -11.66 -22.50 26.86
N LYS A 126 -10.62 -22.19 27.65
CA LYS A 126 -9.49 -21.36 27.25
C LYS A 126 -8.52 -22.04 26.27
N ARG A 127 -8.52 -23.37 26.19
CA ARG A 127 -7.71 -24.09 25.20
C ARG A 127 -8.26 -23.88 23.81
N GLU A 128 -9.57 -24.01 23.66
CA GLU A 128 -10.24 -23.78 22.38
C GLU A 128 -10.18 -22.32 21.94
N GLU A 129 -10.35 -21.36 22.85
CA GLU A 129 -10.14 -19.93 22.57
C GLU A 129 -8.75 -19.67 21.98
N ARG A 130 -7.71 -20.27 22.56
CA ARG A 130 -6.33 -20.12 22.10
C ARG A 130 -6.16 -20.69 20.69
N VAL A 131 -6.60 -21.93 20.47
CA VAL A 131 -6.52 -22.58 19.16
C VAL A 131 -7.29 -21.78 18.12
N PHE A 132 -8.48 -21.27 18.46
CA PHE A 132 -9.26 -20.42 17.56
C PHE A 132 -8.49 -19.15 17.16
N HIS A 133 -7.97 -18.39 18.13
CA HIS A 133 -7.22 -17.16 17.84
C HIS A 133 -5.88 -17.38 17.13
N GLU A 134 -5.24 -18.54 17.32
CA GLU A 134 -4.03 -18.92 16.58
C GLU A 134 -4.33 -19.22 15.10
N ASN A 135 -5.53 -19.68 14.77
CA ASN A 135 -5.91 -20.12 13.41
C ASN A 135 -6.70 -19.09 12.59
N ILE A 136 -7.24 -18.02 13.20
CA ILE A 136 -7.96 -16.95 12.48
C ILE A 136 -7.06 -15.80 12.01
N ARG A 137 -5.73 -15.95 12.11
CA ARG A 137 -4.75 -14.87 11.87
C ARG A 137 -4.25 -14.82 10.44
#